data_AF-A0A2X1PJM8-F1
#
_entry.id   AF-A0A2X1PJM8-F1
#
_cell.length_a   1.000
_cell.length_b   1.000
_cell.length_c   1.000
_cell.angle_alpha   90.00
_cell.angle_beta   90.00
_cell.angle_gamma   90.00
#
_symmetry.space_group_name_H-M   'P 1'
#
loop_
_entity.id
_entity.type
_entity.pdbx_description
1 polymer ?
#
loop_
_entity_poly.entity_id
_entity_poly.type
_entity_poly.pdbx_seq_one_letter_code
_entity_poly.pdbx_strand_id
1 'polypeptide(L)' 'MDEPFTGVDVKTENAIIDLLQQLREEGHLILVSTHNLGSVPDFCDQVVMINRTVIAAGKNRRHL' A
#
# COMPACT_ATOMS: atom_id res chain seq x y z
N MET A 1 2.33 -1.43 8.65
CA MET A 1 1.18 -0.65 9.12
C MET A 1 -0.05 -1.51 8.98
N ASP A 2 -0.87 -1.62 10.02
CA ASP A 2 -2.10 -2.40 9.98
C ASP A 2 -3.29 -1.45 9.81
N GLU A 3 -4.00 -1.60 8.69
CA GLU A 3 -5.14 -0.77 8.29
C GLU A 3 -4.93 0.76 8.44
N PRO A 4 -3.85 1.35 7.87
CA PRO A 4 -3.47 2.73 8.17
C PRO A 4 -4.45 3.82 7.70
N PHE A 5 -5.45 3.46 6.89
CA PHE A 5 -6.39 4.40 6.28
C PHE A 5 -7.82 4.26 6.83
N THR A 6 -8.08 3.30 7.71
CA THR A 6 -9.42 3.08 8.27
C THR A 6 -9.88 4.29 9.09
N GLY A 7 -11.01 4.89 8.72
CA GLY A 7 -11.61 6.04 9.42
C GLY A 7 -10.98 7.39 9.08
N VAL A 8 -10.07 7.44 8.09
CA VAL A 8 -9.42 8.65 7.61
C VAL A 8 -10.17 9.20 6.39
N ASP A 9 -10.27 10.51 6.25
CA ASP A 9 -10.86 11.13 5.06
C ASP A 9 -9.90 11.10 3.86
N VAL A 10 -10.45 11.23 2.64
CA VAL A 10 -9.68 11.11 1.38
C VAL A 10 -8.51 12.10 1.29
N LYS A 11 -8.63 13.32 1.83
CA LYS A 11 -7.51 14.29 1.76
C LYS A 11 -6.36 13.87 2.65
N THR A 12 -6.68 13.42 3.86
CA THR A 12 -5.68 12.93 4.81
C THR A 12 -5.06 11.63 4.33
N GLU A 13 -5.83 10.73 3.71
CA GLU A 13 -5.31 9.50 3.09
C GLU A 13 -4.25 9.83 2.02
N ASN A 14 -4.55 10.78 1.12
CA ASN A 14 -3.59 11.21 0.10
C ASN A 14 -2.30 11.79 0.72
N ALA A 15 -2.42 12.61 1.76
CA ALA A 15 -1.24 13.16 2.44
C ALA A 15 -0.37 12.07 3.09
N ILE A 16 -0.99 11.02 3.64
CA ILE A 16 -0.26 9.86 4.18
C ILE A 16 0.41 9.10 3.03
N ILE A 17 -0.28 8.87 1.91
CA ILE A 17 0.28 8.21 0.73
C ILE A 17 1.51 8.96 0.21
N ASP A 18 1.43 10.28 0.07
CA ASP A 18 2.54 11.12 -0.39
C ASP A 18 3.77 10.99 0.53
N LEU A 19 3.54 10.98 1.86
CA LEU A 19 4.61 10.76 2.84
C LEU A 19 5.24 9.37 2.70
N LEU A 20 4.42 8.32 2.54
CA LEU A 20 4.92 6.96 2.34
C LEU A 20 5.74 6.86 1.04
N GLN A 21 5.33 7.55 -0.03
CA GLN A 21 6.10 7.59 -1.27
C GLN A 21 7.47 8.25 -1.09
N GLN A 22 7.54 9.38 -0.35
CA GLN A 22 8.81 10.04 -0.03
C GLN A 22 9.75 9.15 0.78
N LEU A 23 9.24 8.51 1.83
CA LEU A 23 10.04 7.57 2.63
C LEU A 23 10.57 6.40 1.77
N ARG A 24 9.75 5.90 0.85
CA ARG A 24 10.19 4.89 -0.12
C ARG A 24 11.33 5.41 -0.99
N GLU A 25 11.23 6.63 -1.50
CA GLU A 25 12.28 7.27 -2.32
C GLU A 25 13.59 7.47 -1.55
N GLU A 26 13.52 7.69 -0.24
CA GLU A 26 14.67 7.73 0.67
C GLU A 26 15.29 6.34 0.94
N GLY A 27 14.68 5.27 0.41
CA GLY A 27 15.17 3.90 0.52
C GLY A 27 14.56 3.09 1.67
N HIS A 28 13.49 3.57 2.29
CA HIS A 28 12.78 2.83 3.33
C HIS A 28 11.88 1.74 2.75
N LEU A 29 11.92 0.56 3.38
CA LEU A 29 10.95 -0.50 3.11
C LEU A 29 9.66 -0.23 3.88
N ILE A 30 8.54 -0.20 3.17
CA ILE A 30 7.22 0.04 3.75
C ILE A 30 6.38 -1.22 3.55
N LEU A 31 5.87 -1.77 4.66
CA LEU A 31 4.94 -2.89 4.66
C LEU A 31 3.56 -2.42 5.13
N VAL A 32 2.54 -2.59 4.30
CA VAL A 32 1.16 -2.23 4.59
C VAL A 32 0.26 -3.46 4.54
N SER A 33 -0.54 -3.64 5.59
CA SER A 33 -1.66 -4.57 5.69
C SER A 33 -2.94 -3.76 5.50
N THR A 34 -3.78 -4.14 4.54
CA THR A 34 -5.08 -3.50 4.30
C THR A 34 -6.05 -4.49 3.68
N HIS A 35 -7.33 -4.39 4.05
CA HIS A 35 -8.42 -5.07 3.37
C HIS A 35 -9.01 -4.23 2.21
N ASN A 36 -8.67 -2.94 2.13
CA ASN A 36 -9.08 -2.06 1.05
C ASN A 36 -8.12 -2.19 -0.15
N LEU A 37 -8.47 -3.03 -1.12
CA LEU A 37 -7.68 -3.25 -2.33
C LEU A 37 -7.74 -2.09 -3.33
N GLY A 38 -8.68 -1.14 -3.16
CA GLY A 38 -8.90 -0.03 -4.09
C GLY A 38 -7.75 0.97 -4.12
N SER A 39 -7.10 1.23 -2.98
CA SER A 39 -5.99 2.19 -2.86
C SER A 39 -4.61 1.55 -3.01
N VAL A 40 -4.51 0.23 -2.98
CA VAL A 40 -3.23 -0.51 -3.17
C VAL A 40 -2.49 -0.12 -4.47
N PRO A 41 -3.16 0.10 -5.62
CA PRO A 41 -2.56 0.66 -6.85
C PRO A 41 -1.81 1.99 -6.70
N ASP A 42 -2.14 2.79 -5.69
CA ASP A 42 -1.63 4.16 -5.58
C ASP A 42 -0.27 4.25 -4.85
N PHE A 43 0.08 3.25 -4.02
CA PHE A 43 1.28 3.35 -3.17
C PHE A 43 2.10 2.05 -3.02
N CYS A 44 1.61 0.90 -3.50
CA CYS A 44 2.35 -0.36 -3.41
C CYS A 44 3.00 -0.74 -4.75
N ASP A 45 4.32 -1.01 -4.72
CA ASP A 45 5.06 -1.57 -5.86
C ASP A 45 4.80 -3.07 -6.04
N GLN A 46 4.61 -3.80 -4.93
CA GLN A 46 4.33 -5.23 -4.87
C GLN A 46 3.17 -5.52 -3.95
N VAL A 47 2.42 -6.58 -4.26
CA VAL A 47 1.27 -7.04 -3.48
C VAL A 47 1.41 -8.53 -3.21
N VAL A 48 1.15 -8.94 -1.97
CA VAL A 48 1.04 -10.33 -1.55
C VAL A 48 -0.35 -10.54 -0.96
N MET A 49 -1.08 -11.53 -1.46
CA MET A 49 -2.38 -11.92 -0.94
C MET A 49 -2.23 -13.16 -0.08
N ILE A 50 -2.86 -13.13 1.10
CA ILE A 50 -2.75 -14.20 2.10
C ILE A 50 -4.16 -14.68 2.46
N ASN A 51 -4.36 -16.00 2.43
CA ASN A 51 -5.49 -16.69 3.06
C ASN A 51 -4.98 -17.98 3.71
N ARG A 52 -4.61 -17.90 5.00
CA ARG A 52 -3.83 -18.91 5.76
C ARG A 52 -2.44 -19.23 5.19
N THR A 53 -2.28 -19.11 3.88
CA THR A 53 -1.07 -19.29 3.07
C THR A 53 -1.00 -18.18 2.04
N VAL A 54 0.16 -17.99 1.41
CA VAL A 54 0.29 -17.06 0.28
C VAL A 54 -0.50 -17.63 -0.91
N ILE A 55 -1.51 -16.89 -1.37
CA ILE A 55 -2.35 -17.29 -2.51
C ILE A 55 -1.97 -16.55 -3.79
N ALA A 56 -1.32 -15.39 -3.69
CA ALA A 56 -0.78 -14.66 -4.83
C ALA A 56 0.34 -13.70 -4.38
N ALA A 57 1.30 -13.44 -5.28
CA ALA A 57 2.32 -12.41 -5.10
C ALA A 57 2.72 -11.85 -6.46
N GLY A 58 2.90 -10.53 -6.55
CA GLY A 58 3.32 -9.91 -7.82
C GLY A 58 3.50 -8.41 -7.74
N LYS A 59 4.08 -7.84 -8.81
CA LYS A 59 4.18 -6.40 -8.98
C LYS A 59 2.82 -5.80 -9.30
N ASN A 60 2.60 -4.59 -8.81
CA ASN A 60 1.43 -3.82 -9.16
C ASN A 60 1.50 -3.35 -10.62
N ARG A 61 0.37 -3.31 -11.32
CA ARG A 61 0.32 -3.21 -12.79
C ARG A 61 0.61 -1.80 -13.34
N ARG A 62 0.82 -0.80 -12.48
CA ARG A 62 0.94 0.62 -12.83
C ARG A 62 2.31 1.12 -13.28
N HIS A 63 3.32 0.23 -13.37
CA HIS A 63 4.65 0.58 -13.85
C HIS A 63 4.89 0.20 -15.34
N LEU A 64 3.84 0.22 -16.17
CA LEU A 64 3.93 0.14 -17.65
C LEU A 64 3.40 1.41 -18.29
#